data_AF-A0A4Q6CF85-F1
#
_entry.id   AF-A0A4Q6CF85-F1
#
_cell.length_a   1.000
_cell.length_b   1.000
_cell.length_c   1.000
_cell.angle_alpha   90.00
_cell.angle_beta   90.00
_cell.angle_gamma   90.00
#
_symmetry.space_group_name_H-M   'P 1'
#
loop_
_entity.id
_entity.type
_entity.pdbx_description
1 polymer ?
#
loop_
_entity_poly.entity_id
_entity_poly.type
_entity_poly.pdbx_seq_one_letter_code
_entity_poly.pdbx_strand_id
1 'polypeptide(L)'
;RGFDAYNRQGNNFFDMPMEVRGASMGLKVNDAISRDPMRIAGARHANAPGDNTVANAIGQLQFEQVMPDKKTTVDEFYNSMVGEVGIQSRKAHLSQESQKGIVDNLKNIRESISGVSLDEETTKLIEFQKAFDASARLIKTADEMFDTVLNLKRM
;
A
#
# COMPACT_ATOMS: atom_id res chain seq x y z
N ARG A 1 -34.10 14.91 -26.24
CA ARG A 1 -34.30 15.76 -25.04
C ARG A 1 -35.62 15.35 -24.41
N GLY A 2 -35.64 15.11 -23.10
CA GLY A 2 -36.83 14.67 -22.36
C GLY A 2 -37.61 15.82 -21.71
N PHE A 3 -38.57 15.48 -20.85
CA PHE A 3 -39.35 16.41 -20.03
C PHE A 3 -39.00 16.24 -18.55
N ASP A 4 -39.04 17.36 -17.82
CA ASP A 4 -38.81 17.40 -16.37
C ASP A 4 -40.10 17.07 -15.58
N ALA A 5 -40.01 16.99 -14.24
CA ALA A 5 -41.15 16.67 -13.40
C ALA A 5 -42.24 17.76 -13.40
N TYR A 6 -41.93 18.95 -13.90
CA TYR A 6 -42.87 20.06 -14.09
C TYR A 6 -43.46 20.10 -15.50
N ASN A 7 -43.23 19.04 -16.29
CA ASN A 7 -43.65 18.92 -17.68
C ASN A 7 -43.06 20.00 -18.61
N ARG A 8 -41.88 20.52 -18.28
CA ARG A 8 -41.14 21.45 -19.14
C ARG A 8 -40.09 20.68 -19.92
N GLN A 9 -39.70 21.21 -21.08
CA GLN A 9 -38.57 20.65 -21.81
C GLN A 9 -37.31 20.72 -20.93
N GLY A 10 -36.65 19.58 -20.77
CA GLY A 10 -35.53 19.45 -19.85
C GLY A 10 -34.25 20.11 -20.36
N ASN A 11 -33.46 20.61 -19.41
CA ASN A 11 -32.13 21.15 -19.65
C ASN A 11 -31.12 20.03 -19.96
N ASN A 12 -29.95 20.40 -20.51
CA ASN A 12 -28.83 19.46 -20.56
C ASN A 12 -28.43 19.08 -19.13
N PHE A 13 -28.12 17.81 -18.91
CA PHE A 13 -27.73 17.32 -17.59
C PHE A 13 -26.39 17.91 -17.13
N PHE A 14 -25.43 17.98 -18.06
CA PHE A 14 -24.12 18.59 -17.86
C PHE A 14 -24.00 19.90 -18.64
N ASP A 15 -23.23 20.84 -18.09
CA ASP A 15 -22.71 21.95 -18.87
C ASP A 15 -21.62 21.44 -19.80
N MET A 16 -21.87 21.58 -21.10
CA MET A 16 -20.97 21.05 -22.11
C MET A 16 -19.67 21.88 -22.13
N PRO A 17 -18.50 21.23 -22.04
CA PRO A 17 -17.23 21.94 -22.14
C PRO A 17 -17.05 22.51 -23.55
N MET A 18 -16.39 23.67 -23.65
CA MET A 18 -16.14 24.34 -24.94
C MET A 18 -15.11 23.60 -25.80
N GLU A 19 -14.28 22.75 -25.19
CA GLU A 19 -13.27 21.93 -25.87
C GLU A 19 -13.34 20.46 -25.44
N VAL A 20 -12.97 19.56 -26.35
CA VAL A 20 -12.92 18.11 -26.08
C VAL A 20 -11.69 17.74 -25.23
N ARG A 21 -10.56 18.42 -25.44
CA ARG A 21 -9.34 18.16 -24.68
C ARG A 21 -9.52 18.66 -23.24
N GLY A 22 -9.40 17.76 -22.27
CA GLY A 22 -9.60 18.10 -20.85
C GLY A 22 -11.08 18.27 -20.44
N ALA A 23 -12.02 17.88 -21.31
CA ALA A 23 -13.46 17.94 -21.05
C ALA A 23 -13.86 17.32 -19.71
N SER A 24 -13.19 16.24 -19.28
CA SER A 24 -13.44 15.57 -17.99
C SER A 24 -13.14 16.46 -16.78
N MET A 25 -12.23 17.43 -16.88
CA MET A 25 -11.92 18.38 -15.80
C MET A 25 -12.98 19.49 -15.67
N GLY A 26 -13.65 19.83 -16.78
CA GLY A 26 -14.66 20.88 -16.84
C GLY A 26 -16.10 20.39 -16.82
N LEU A 27 -16.32 19.06 -16.84
CA LEU A 27 -17.64 18.47 -16.83
C LEU A 27 -18.32 18.74 -15.49
N LYS A 28 -19.37 19.56 -15.49
CA LYS A 28 -20.16 19.88 -14.30
C LYS A 28 -21.64 19.64 -14.55
N VAL A 29 -22.38 19.29 -13.50
CA VAL A 29 -23.85 19.26 -13.56
C VAL A 29 -24.36 20.68 -13.79
N ASN A 30 -25.38 20.81 -14.62
CA ASN A 30 -25.99 22.10 -14.91
C ASN A 30 -26.55 22.74 -13.63
N ASP A 31 -26.23 24.01 -13.38
CA ASP A 31 -26.59 24.71 -12.13
C ASP A 31 -28.10 24.72 -11.84
N ALA A 32 -28.94 24.73 -12.89
CA ALA A 32 -30.39 24.68 -12.71
C ALA A 32 -30.85 23.32 -12.15
N ILE A 33 -30.19 22.22 -12.54
CA ILE A 33 -30.46 20.88 -12.02
C ILE A 33 -29.89 20.72 -10.61
N SER A 34 -28.70 21.26 -10.36
CA SER A 34 -28.09 21.22 -9.01
C SER A 34 -28.93 21.96 -7.96
N ARG A 35 -29.59 23.06 -8.33
CA ARG A 35 -30.51 23.81 -7.45
C ARG A 35 -31.88 23.17 -7.32
N ASP A 36 -32.31 22.42 -8.32
CA ASP A 36 -33.63 21.80 -8.38
C ASP A 36 -33.56 20.46 -9.16
N PRO A 37 -33.40 19.32 -8.46
CA PRO A 37 -33.34 18.00 -9.07
C PRO A 37 -34.62 17.61 -9.82
N MET A 38 -35.76 18.25 -9.55
CA MET A 38 -37.00 17.99 -10.29
C MET A 38 -36.93 18.47 -11.75
N ARG A 39 -35.87 19.21 -12.12
CA ARG A 39 -35.58 19.65 -13.50
C ARG A 39 -34.88 18.59 -14.36
N ILE A 40 -34.56 17.42 -13.81
CA ILE A 40 -33.95 16.32 -14.57
C ILE A 40 -34.96 15.79 -15.61
N ALA A 41 -34.51 15.70 -16.86
CA ALA A 41 -35.31 15.33 -18.02
C ALA A 41 -35.52 13.80 -18.13
N GLY A 42 -36.20 13.18 -17.16
CA GLY A 42 -36.36 11.73 -17.07
C GLY A 42 -37.43 11.13 -18.00
N ALA A 43 -38.44 11.92 -18.37
CA ALA A 43 -39.55 11.49 -19.21
C ALA A 43 -39.25 11.68 -20.70
N ARG A 44 -39.77 10.80 -21.56
CA ARG A 44 -39.70 10.95 -23.02
C ARG A 44 -40.85 11.78 -23.54
N HIS A 45 -42.02 11.68 -22.93
CA HIS A 45 -43.25 12.34 -23.38
C HIS A 45 -43.71 13.44 -22.42
N ALA A 46 -44.33 14.48 -22.98
CA ALA A 46 -45.00 15.51 -22.19
C ALA A 46 -46.27 14.94 -21.54
N ASN A 47 -46.60 15.42 -20.36
CA ASN A 47 -47.78 15.04 -19.56
C ASN A 47 -47.86 13.53 -19.31
N ALA A 48 -46.72 12.86 -19.13
CA ALA A 48 -46.65 11.44 -18.79
C ALA A 48 -46.08 11.26 -17.37
N PRO A 49 -46.89 11.45 -16.30
CA PRO A 49 -46.44 11.20 -14.93
C PRO A 49 -45.89 9.77 -14.78
N GLY A 50 -44.70 9.64 -14.21
CA GLY A 50 -44.03 8.36 -14.00
C GLY A 50 -43.23 7.83 -15.19
N ASP A 51 -43.22 8.53 -16.34
CA ASP A 51 -42.36 8.17 -17.47
C ASP A 51 -40.88 8.36 -17.08
N ASN A 52 -40.13 7.26 -17.05
CA ASN A 52 -38.70 7.20 -16.76
C ASN A 52 -37.88 6.70 -17.97
N THR A 53 -38.45 6.75 -19.18
CA THR A 53 -37.86 6.15 -20.38
C THR A 53 -36.48 6.74 -20.70
N VAL A 54 -36.26 8.05 -20.49
CA VAL A 54 -34.94 8.67 -20.72
C VAL A 54 -33.95 8.24 -19.64
N ALA A 55 -34.38 8.15 -18.38
CA ALA A 55 -33.53 7.68 -17.30
C ALA A 55 -33.08 6.22 -17.52
N ASN A 56 -33.98 5.35 -17.96
CA ASN A 56 -33.65 3.97 -18.31
C ASN A 56 -32.69 3.90 -19.51
N ALA A 57 -32.90 4.72 -20.53
CA ALA A 57 -32.00 4.79 -21.68
C ALA A 57 -30.58 5.24 -21.27
N ILE A 58 -30.45 6.19 -20.34
CA ILE A 58 -29.14 6.59 -19.79
C ILE A 58 -28.50 5.43 -19.04
N GLY A 59 -29.26 4.72 -18.20
CA GLY A 59 -28.77 3.55 -17.48
C GLY A 59 -28.32 2.40 -18.40
N GLN A 60 -28.86 2.32 -19.62
CA GLN A 60 -28.45 1.34 -20.63
C GLN A 60 -27.16 1.72 -21.36
N LEU A 61 -26.75 3.00 -21.37
CA LEU A 61 -25.54 3.44 -22.08
C LEU A 61 -24.27 2.70 -21.63
N GLN A 62 -24.23 2.21 -20.39
CA GLN A 62 -23.09 1.43 -19.89
C GLN A 62 -22.86 0.13 -20.68
N PHE A 63 -23.92 -0.43 -21.29
CA PHE A 63 -23.91 -1.65 -22.08
C PHE A 63 -23.91 -1.38 -23.59
N GLU A 64 -23.91 -0.12 -24.00
CA GLU A 64 -23.86 0.29 -25.40
C GLU A 64 -22.42 0.51 -25.86
N GLN A 65 -22.14 0.28 -27.14
CA GLN A 65 -20.80 0.45 -27.74
C GLN A 65 -20.51 1.93 -28.06
N VAL A 66 -20.54 2.77 -27.03
CA VAL A 66 -20.36 4.24 -27.14
C VAL A 66 -18.89 4.67 -27.04
N MET A 67 -17.97 3.75 -26.82
CA MET A 67 -16.53 4.01 -26.73
C MET A 67 -15.95 4.42 -28.10
N PRO A 68 -14.80 5.13 -28.15
CA PRO A 68 -14.18 5.57 -29.41
C PRO A 68 -13.89 4.43 -30.40
N ASP A 69 -13.61 3.23 -29.89
CA ASP A 69 -13.35 2.03 -30.69
C ASP A 69 -14.62 1.38 -31.28
N LYS A 70 -15.81 1.82 -30.82
CA LYS A 70 -17.15 1.32 -31.18
C LYS A 70 -17.31 -0.20 -31.05
N LYS A 71 -16.50 -0.84 -30.21
CA LYS A 71 -16.50 -2.30 -30.04
C LYS A 71 -16.68 -2.71 -28.59
N THR A 72 -16.19 -1.90 -27.67
CA THR A 72 -16.23 -2.19 -26.24
C THR A 72 -17.29 -1.32 -25.56
N THR A 73 -18.00 -1.91 -24.62
CA THR A 73 -18.95 -1.18 -23.78
C THR A 73 -18.20 -0.44 -22.66
N VAL A 74 -18.85 0.53 -22.02
CA VAL A 74 -18.25 1.23 -20.88
C VAL A 74 -17.99 0.26 -19.72
N ASP A 75 -18.92 -0.69 -19.50
CA ASP A 75 -18.79 -1.73 -18.47
C ASP A 75 -17.59 -2.65 -18.74
N GLU A 76 -17.43 -3.17 -19.96
CA GLU A 76 -16.30 -4.02 -20.32
C GLU A 76 -14.95 -3.31 -20.15
N PHE A 77 -14.87 -2.04 -20.59
CA PHE A 77 -13.66 -1.24 -20.46
C PHE A 77 -13.31 -1.01 -18.98
N TYR A 78 -14.30 -0.67 -18.16
CA TYR A 78 -14.12 -0.47 -16.72
C TYR A 78 -13.68 -1.76 -16.03
N ASN A 79 -14.34 -2.89 -16.30
CA ASN A 79 -13.98 -4.19 -15.73
C ASN A 79 -12.58 -4.63 -16.14
N SER A 80 -12.19 -4.38 -17.39
CA SER A 80 -10.82 -4.65 -17.88
C SER A 80 -9.79 -3.83 -17.11
N MET A 81 -10.03 -2.52 -16.95
CA MET A 81 -9.14 -1.62 -16.21
C MET A 81 -8.98 -2.04 -14.74
N VAL A 82 -10.09 -2.35 -14.05
CA VAL A 82 -10.06 -2.85 -12.67
C VAL A 82 -9.33 -4.19 -12.59
N GLY A 83 -9.54 -5.08 -13.56
CA GLY A 83 -8.83 -6.36 -13.67
C GLY A 83 -7.33 -6.19 -13.82
N GLU A 84 -6.89 -5.25 -14.67
CA GLU A 84 -5.47 -4.93 -14.86
C GLU A 84 -4.84 -4.42 -13.56
N VAL A 85 -5.49 -3.47 -12.89
CA VAL A 85 -5.03 -2.98 -11.57
C VAL A 85 -4.93 -4.12 -10.56
N GLY A 86 -5.90 -5.03 -10.53
CA GLY A 86 -5.89 -6.22 -9.68
C GLY A 86 -4.70 -7.15 -9.96
N ILE A 87 -4.38 -7.38 -11.24
CA ILE A 87 -3.22 -8.17 -11.66
C ILE A 87 -1.92 -7.50 -11.23
N GLN A 88 -1.77 -6.20 -11.47
CA GLN A 88 -0.57 -5.45 -11.08
C GLN A 88 -0.37 -5.46 -9.56
N SER A 89 -1.45 -5.26 -8.80
CA SER A 89 -1.42 -5.33 -7.33
C SER A 89 -0.97 -6.70 -6.84
N ARG A 90 -1.53 -7.79 -7.41
CA ARG A 90 -1.12 -9.17 -7.06
C ARG A 90 0.35 -9.42 -7.38
N LYS A 91 0.83 -8.95 -8.53
CA LYS A 91 2.23 -9.07 -8.95
C LYS A 91 3.18 -8.34 -8.00
N ALA A 92 2.80 -7.14 -7.56
CA ALA A 92 3.56 -6.36 -6.59
C ALA A 92 3.66 -7.07 -5.23
N HIS A 93 2.55 -7.60 -4.72
CA HIS A 93 2.55 -8.39 -3.47
C HIS A 93 3.44 -9.64 -3.56
N LEU A 94 3.32 -10.43 -4.63
CA LEU A 94 4.14 -11.62 -4.81
C LEU A 94 5.63 -11.27 -4.88
N SER A 95 5.97 -10.18 -5.57
CA SER A 95 7.35 -9.70 -5.67
C SER A 95 7.89 -9.25 -4.31
N GLN A 96 7.07 -8.57 -3.51
CA GLN A 96 7.43 -8.15 -2.16
C GLN A 96 7.65 -9.34 -1.21
N GLU A 97 6.77 -10.35 -1.27
CA GLU A 97 6.92 -11.58 -0.48
C GLU A 97 8.19 -12.35 -0.87
N SER A 98 8.46 -12.49 -2.17
CA SER A 98 9.68 -13.13 -2.66
C SER A 98 10.95 -12.40 -2.19
N GLN A 99 10.99 -11.07 -2.32
CA GLN A 99 12.12 -10.26 -1.86
C GLN A 99 12.29 -10.36 -0.34
N LYS A 100 11.20 -10.38 0.43
CA LYS A 100 11.24 -10.59 1.87
C LYS A 100 11.87 -11.94 2.21
N GLY A 101 11.47 -13.02 1.54
CA GLY A 101 12.09 -14.34 1.73
C GLY A 101 13.59 -14.35 1.43
N ILE A 102 14.03 -13.64 0.39
CA ILE A 102 15.47 -13.47 0.08
C ILE A 102 16.17 -12.71 1.21
N VAL A 103 15.60 -11.60 1.68
CA VAL A 103 16.17 -10.80 2.78
C VAL A 103 16.29 -11.62 4.05
N ASP A 104 15.26 -12.38 4.42
CA ASP A 104 15.26 -13.24 5.60
C ASP A 104 16.35 -14.32 5.50
N ASN A 105 16.49 -14.95 4.33
CA ASN A 105 17.56 -15.92 4.08
C ASN A 105 18.96 -15.30 4.18
N LEU A 106 19.17 -14.13 3.59
CA LEU A 106 20.44 -13.41 3.67
C LEU A 106 20.74 -12.98 5.11
N LYS A 107 19.72 -12.61 5.89
CA LYS A 107 19.86 -12.29 7.31
C LYS A 107 20.32 -13.51 8.10
N ASN A 108 19.71 -14.68 7.88
CA ASN A 108 20.11 -15.94 8.52
C ASN A 108 21.56 -16.31 8.17
N ILE A 109 21.97 -16.17 6.90
CA ILE A 109 23.36 -16.42 6.49
C ILE A 109 24.32 -15.47 7.21
N ARG A 110 23.97 -14.18 7.28
CA ARG A 110 24.77 -13.18 8.00
C ARG A 110 24.89 -13.51 9.48
N GLU A 111 23.80 -13.90 10.14
CA GLU A 111 23.80 -14.33 11.54
C GLU A 111 24.59 -15.62 11.73
N SER A 112 24.60 -16.54 10.77
CA SER A 112 25.43 -17.76 10.87
C SER A 112 26.93 -17.50 10.77
N ILE A 113 27.36 -16.47 10.02
CA ILE A 113 28.79 -16.17 9.81
C ILE A 113 29.30 -15.16 10.85
N SER A 114 28.49 -14.14 11.13
CA SER A 114 28.86 -12.98 11.94
C SER A 114 28.04 -12.87 13.23
N GLY A 115 27.14 -13.81 13.48
CA GLY A 115 26.44 -13.89 14.76
C GLY A 115 27.40 -14.38 15.84
N VAL A 116 27.29 -13.75 17.00
CA VAL A 116 28.05 -14.12 18.19
C VAL A 116 27.11 -14.89 19.10
N SER A 117 27.55 -16.06 19.55
CA SER A 117 26.79 -16.82 20.55
C SER A 117 27.05 -16.20 21.93
N LEU A 118 26.01 -15.66 22.55
CA LEU A 118 26.10 -15.05 23.88
C LEU A 118 26.63 -16.04 24.93
N ASP A 119 26.31 -17.32 24.77
CA ASP A 119 26.77 -18.40 25.66
C ASP A 119 28.26 -18.71 25.46
N GLU A 120 28.76 -18.67 24.22
CA GLU A 120 30.19 -18.80 23.95
C GLU A 120 30.97 -17.59 24.45
N GLU A 121 30.46 -16.37 24.24
CA GLU A 121 31.08 -15.16 24.79
C GLU A 121 31.09 -15.17 26.31
N THR A 122 30.00 -15.62 26.95
CA THR A 122 29.92 -15.77 28.41
C THR A 122 30.89 -16.83 28.92
N THR A 123 31.02 -17.95 28.23
CA THR A 123 31.99 -19.01 28.58
C THR A 123 33.43 -18.49 28.50
N LYS A 124 33.78 -17.79 27.41
CA LYS A 124 35.09 -17.14 27.26
C LYS A 124 35.32 -16.08 28.35
N LEU A 125 34.28 -15.32 28.72
CA LEU A 125 34.34 -14.36 29.82
C LEU A 125 34.65 -15.04 31.15
N ILE A 126 33.97 -16.13 31.47
CA ILE A 126 34.23 -16.93 32.69
C ILE A 126 35.64 -17.51 32.67
N GLU A 127 36.11 -18.00 31.52
CA GLU A 127 37.47 -18.49 31.35
C GLU A 127 38.50 -17.38 31.61
N PHE A 128 38.33 -16.20 31.03
CA PHE A 128 39.20 -15.04 31.28
C PHE A 128 39.17 -14.60 32.74
N GLN A 129 38.01 -14.61 33.40
CA GLN A 129 37.91 -14.31 34.84
C GLN A 129 38.69 -15.33 35.68
N LYS A 130 38.55 -16.63 35.41
CA LYS A 130 39.30 -17.68 36.12
C LYS A 130 40.80 -17.58 35.87
N ALA A 131 41.21 -17.29 34.64
CA ALA A 131 42.61 -17.09 34.29
C ALA A 131 43.19 -15.88 35.04
N PHE A 132 42.44 -14.78 35.12
CA PHE A 132 42.84 -13.59 35.89
C PHE A 132 42.99 -13.89 37.38
N ASP A 133 42.02 -14.58 37.99
CA ASP A 133 42.11 -14.99 39.41
C ASP A 133 43.29 -15.92 39.67
N ALA A 134 43.57 -16.85 38.76
CA ALA A 134 44.74 -17.72 38.84
C ALA A 134 46.05 -16.92 38.75
N SER A 135 46.15 -15.97 37.81
CA SER A 135 47.29 -15.05 37.71
C SER A 135 47.47 -14.21 38.97
N ALA A 136 46.39 -13.68 39.54
CA ALA A 136 46.44 -12.90 40.79
C ALA A 136 46.95 -13.75 41.98
N ARG A 137 46.54 -15.01 42.07
CA ARG A 137 47.07 -15.95 43.08
C ARG A 137 48.54 -16.26 42.86
N LEU A 138 48.98 -16.47 41.62
CA LEU A 138 50.40 -16.69 41.30
C LEU A 138 51.26 -15.50 41.70
N ILE A 139 50.81 -14.27 41.41
CA ILE A 139 51.50 -13.05 41.84
C ILE A 139 51.60 -13.00 43.36
N LYS A 140 50.49 -13.26 44.06
CA LYS A 140 50.48 -13.27 45.52
C LYS A 140 51.46 -14.32 46.10
N THR A 141 51.48 -15.53 45.55
CA THR A 141 52.44 -16.56 45.97
C THR A 141 53.87 -16.15 45.66
N ALA A 142 54.13 -15.49 44.53
CA ALA A 142 55.44 -14.94 44.22
C ALA A 142 55.89 -13.86 45.21
N ASP A 143 54.99 -12.95 45.59
CA ASP A 143 55.24 -11.94 46.63
C ASP A 143 55.57 -12.59 47.98
N GLU A 144 54.79 -13.60 48.39
CA GLU A 144 55.04 -14.37 49.62
C GLU A 144 56.42 -15.08 49.61
N MET A 145 56.82 -15.62 48.47
CA MET A 145 58.15 -16.21 48.29
C MET A 145 59.27 -15.15 48.36
N PHE A 146 59.07 -14.00 47.72
CA PHE A 146 60.02 -12.88 47.78
C PHE A 146 60.23 -12.38 49.21
N ASP A 147 59.14 -12.19 49.96
CA ASP A 147 59.20 -11.77 51.36
C ASP A 147 59.94 -12.80 52.22
N THR A 148 59.70 -14.11 52.00
CA THR A 148 60.39 -15.18 52.74
C THR A 148 61.90 -15.16 52.49
N VAL A 149 62.35 -15.02 51.24
CA VAL A 149 63.77 -14.93 50.89
C VAL A 149 64.42 -13.68 51.48
N LEU A 150 63.74 -12.54 51.44
CA LEU A 150 64.23 -11.29 52.02
C LEU A 150 64.35 -11.36 53.55
N ASN A 151 63.40 -12.01 54.21
CA ASN A 151 63.43 -12.20 55.66
C ASN A 151 64.53 -13.17 56.11
N LEU A 152 64.82 -14.23 55.33
CA LEU A 152 65.94 -15.15 55.60
C LEU A 152 67.31 -14.47 55.46
N LYS A 153 67.48 -13.53 54.52
CA LYS A 153 68.74 -12.76 54.35
C LYS A 153 68.97 -11.72 55.47
N ARG A 154 67.91 -11.32 56.18
CA ARG A 154 67.96 -10.35 57.29
C ARG A 154 68.25 -10.97 58.66
N MET A 155 68.35 -12.30 58.74
CA MET A 155 68.97 -13.02 59.86
C MET A 155 70.48 -13.16 59.61
#